data_AF-A0A7S4JCR3-F1
#
_entry.id   AF-A0A7S4JCR3-F1
#
_cell.length_a   1.000
_cell.length_b   1.000
_cell.length_c   1.000
_cell.angle_alpha   90.00
_cell.angle_beta   90.00
_cell.angle_gamma   90.00
#
_symmetry.space_group_name_H-M   'P 1'
#
loop_
_entity.id
_entity.type
_entity.pdbx_description
1 polymer ?
#
loop_
_entity_poly.entity_id
_entity_poly.type
_entity_poly.pdbx_seq_one_letter_code
_entity_poly.pdbx_strand_id
1 'polypeptide(L)'
;ADKVLFRCTWDEAHVREDGRLPATCHGAIARRSFGLNGIAISAAGDRLWVNDLSAARLWVLDVAQNGSLTAAAPDMQLPGVIDNVERDAATGDLMMGYIQDATAERGGAIVARCLAQESHQYALPAITVL
;
A
#
# COMPACT_ATOMS: atom_id res chain seq x y z
N ALA A 1 -2.30 -18.34 7.87
CA ALA A 1 -2.12 -17.50 9.06
C ALA A 1 -2.34 -16.05 8.65
N ASP A 2 -3.13 -15.32 9.42
CA ASP A 2 -3.43 -13.92 9.13
C ASP A 2 -2.16 -13.08 9.08
N LYS A 3 -2.14 -12.15 8.14
CA LYS A 3 -1.12 -11.12 7.96
C LYS A 3 -1.66 -9.80 8.51
N VAL A 4 -0.76 -9.04 9.13
CA VAL A 4 -1.05 -7.72 9.68
C VAL A 4 -0.01 -6.74 9.17
N LEU A 5 -0.43 -5.49 9.00
CA LEU A 5 0.50 -4.40 8.72
C LEU A 5 1.21 -4.03 10.02
N PHE A 6 2.54 -4.03 10.02
CA PHE A 6 3.34 -3.57 11.14
C PHE A 6 3.84 -2.16 10.88
N ARG A 7 3.85 -1.36 11.93
CA ARG A 7 4.62 -0.12 12.00
C ARG A 7 5.82 -0.37 12.90
N CYS A 8 7.00 -0.12 12.36
CA CYS A 8 8.25 -0.22 13.10
C CYS A 8 8.89 1.15 13.24
N THR A 9 9.64 1.36 14.32
CA THR A 9 10.51 2.51 14.50
C THR A 9 11.91 1.99 14.81
N TRP A 10 12.89 2.46 14.05
CA TRP A 10 14.30 2.10 14.18
C TRP A 10 14.94 3.02 15.21
N ASP A 11 15.73 2.45 16.09
CA ASP A 11 16.52 3.22 17.04
C ASP A 11 17.90 3.50 16.43
N GLU A 12 17.99 4.63 15.74
CA GLU A 12 19.21 5.07 15.06
C GLU A 12 20.35 5.44 16.02
N ALA A 13 20.05 5.66 17.31
CA ALA A 13 21.07 5.96 18.30
C ALA A 13 21.85 4.72 18.74
N HIS A 14 21.31 3.51 18.53
CA HIS A 14 21.89 2.26 19.00
C HIS A 14 22.20 1.31 17.84
N VAL A 15 23.30 1.56 17.12
CA VAL A 15 23.80 0.61 16.12
C VAL A 15 24.43 -0.59 16.82
N ARG A 16 23.95 -1.80 16.56
CA ARG A 16 24.50 -3.05 17.10
C ARG A 16 25.88 -3.35 16.50
N GLU A 17 26.65 -4.24 17.13
CA GLU A 17 27.97 -4.67 16.63
C GLU A 17 27.94 -5.27 15.21
N ASP A 18 26.81 -5.84 14.80
CA ASP A 18 26.58 -6.38 13.44
C ASP A 18 26.14 -5.31 12.42
N GLY A 19 26.14 -4.04 12.81
CA GLY A 19 25.71 -2.90 12.00
C GLY A 19 24.19 -2.74 11.87
N ARG A 20 23.38 -3.57 12.55
CA ARG A 20 21.92 -3.49 12.46
C ARG A 20 21.35 -2.54 13.50
N LEU A 21 20.29 -1.83 13.11
CA LEU A 21 19.49 -1.02 14.01
C LEU A 21 18.41 -1.89 14.70
N PRO A 22 18.27 -1.84 16.03
CA PRO A 22 17.12 -2.42 16.70
C PRO A 22 15.86 -1.66 16.29
N ALA A 23 14.74 -2.36 16.20
CA ALA A 23 13.45 -1.77 15.85
C ALA A 23 12.37 -2.23 16.82
N THR A 24 11.48 -1.31 17.17
CA THR A 24 10.25 -1.61 17.92
C THR A 24 9.09 -1.64 16.94
N CYS A 25 8.40 -2.77 16.84
CA CYS A 25 7.28 -2.97 15.92
C CYS A 25 5.96 -3.22 16.66
N HIS A 26 4.88 -2.62 16.16
CA HIS A 26 3.52 -2.85 16.63
C HIS A 26 2.56 -2.98 15.45
N GLY A 27 1.40 -3.60 15.65
CA GLY A 27 0.34 -3.61 14.64
C GLY A 27 -0.07 -2.19 14.30
N ALA A 28 -0.02 -1.81 13.01
CA ALA A 28 -0.28 -0.45 12.58
C ALA A 28 -1.77 -0.09 12.65
N ILE A 29 -2.64 -1.07 12.39
CA ILE A 29 -4.09 -0.97 12.47
C ILE A 29 -4.68 -2.31 12.95
N ALA A 30 -5.88 -2.29 13.52
CA ALA A 30 -6.63 -3.48 13.94
C ALA A 30 -7.29 -4.22 12.76
N ARG A 31 -6.51 -4.48 11.70
CA ARG A 31 -6.98 -5.08 10.45
C ARG A 31 -6.09 -6.25 10.04
N ARG A 32 -6.71 -7.27 9.45
CA ARG A 32 -6.06 -8.52 9.05
C ARG A 32 -6.34 -8.82 7.58
N SER A 33 -5.44 -9.56 6.96
CA SER A 33 -5.55 -10.07 5.59
C SER A 33 -5.00 -11.49 5.52
N PHE A 34 -5.39 -12.27 4.52
CA PHE A 34 -4.77 -13.56 4.22
C PHE A 34 -3.52 -13.44 3.32
N GLY A 35 -3.26 -12.25 2.76
CA GLY A 35 -2.10 -11.97 1.92
C GLY A 35 -1.91 -10.46 1.74
N LEU A 36 -0.87 -9.90 2.36
CA LEU A 36 -0.42 -8.54 2.11
C LEU A 36 0.82 -8.59 1.24
N ASN A 37 0.84 -7.86 0.13
CA ASN A 37 1.98 -7.87 -0.78
C ASN A 37 2.18 -6.53 -1.53
N GLY A 38 3.11 -5.72 -1.06
CA GLY A 38 3.36 -4.40 -1.64
C GLY A 38 2.62 -3.27 -0.91
N ILE A 39 3.26 -2.11 -0.95
CA ILE A 39 2.87 -0.91 -0.23
C ILE A 39 3.35 0.30 -1.02
N ALA A 40 2.50 1.31 -1.14
CA ALA A 40 2.86 2.59 -1.76
C ALA A 40 2.44 3.74 -0.84
N ILE A 41 3.16 4.84 -0.91
CA ILE A 41 2.88 6.06 -0.14
C ILE A 41 2.77 7.25 -1.09
N SER A 42 1.90 8.21 -0.77
CA SER A 42 1.76 9.45 -1.54
C SER A 42 3.03 10.29 -1.46
N ALA A 43 3.19 11.21 -2.41
CA ALA A 43 4.32 12.15 -2.39
C ALA A 43 4.35 13.00 -1.12
N ALA A 44 3.17 13.39 -0.61
CA ALA A 44 3.04 14.16 0.61
C ALA A 44 3.27 13.33 1.89
N GLY A 45 3.33 12.00 1.79
CA GLY A 45 3.51 11.12 2.92
C GLY A 45 2.29 11.00 3.83
N ASP A 46 1.12 11.46 3.39
CA ASP A 46 -0.13 11.54 4.15
C ASP A 46 -1.12 10.40 3.83
N ARG A 47 -0.83 9.60 2.80
CA ARG A 47 -1.70 8.56 2.28
C ARG A 47 -0.88 7.32 1.94
N LEU A 48 -1.38 6.17 2.34
CA LEU A 48 -0.71 4.89 2.14
C LEU A 48 -1.69 3.86 1.56
N TRP A 49 -1.22 3.10 0.58
CA TRP A 49 -1.96 2.03 -0.07
C TRP A 49 -1.29 0.70 0.22
N VAL A 50 -2.06 -0.28 0.68
CA VAL A 50 -1.56 -1.64 0.95
C VAL A 50 -2.35 -2.63 0.13
N ASN A 51 -1.66 -3.46 -0.64
CA ASN A 51 -2.29 -4.53 -1.38
C ASN A 51 -2.79 -5.62 -0.44
N ASP A 52 -4.10 -5.85 -0.43
CA ASP A 52 -4.75 -7.00 0.18
C ASP A 52 -5.06 -8.00 -0.93
N LEU A 53 -4.00 -8.75 -1.26
CA LEU A 53 -3.92 -9.68 -2.38
C LEU A 53 -5.13 -10.61 -2.44
N SER A 54 -5.45 -11.23 -1.29
CA SER A 54 -6.51 -12.24 -1.19
C SER A 54 -7.91 -11.67 -1.38
N ALA A 55 -8.09 -10.36 -1.16
CA ALA A 55 -9.36 -9.68 -1.32
C ALA A 55 -9.41 -8.82 -2.60
N ALA A 56 -8.39 -8.87 -3.45
CA ALA A 56 -8.27 -8.08 -4.68
C ALA A 56 -8.63 -6.60 -4.46
N ARG A 57 -7.99 -5.97 -3.47
CA ARG A 57 -8.22 -4.55 -3.13
C ARG A 57 -6.97 -3.88 -2.57
N LEU A 58 -6.95 -2.55 -2.58
CA LEU A 58 -6.01 -1.76 -1.78
C LEU A 58 -6.69 -1.23 -0.54
N TRP A 59 -6.07 -1.45 0.62
CA TRP A 59 -6.38 -0.67 1.81
C TRP A 59 -5.92 0.76 1.59
N VAL A 60 -6.79 1.73 1.87
CA VAL A 60 -6.46 3.16 1.77
C VAL A 60 -6.39 3.75 3.18
N LEU A 61 -5.20 4.19 3.59
CA LEU A 61 -4.91 4.62 4.95
C LEU A 61 -4.42 6.07 4.99
N ASP A 62 -4.84 6.85 6.00
CA ASP A 62 -4.25 8.15 6.38
C ASP A 62 -2.99 7.90 7.17
N VAL A 63 -1.98 8.72 6.91
CA VAL A 63 -0.72 8.76 7.63
C VAL A 63 -0.68 10.09 8.36
N ALA A 64 -0.79 10.05 9.69
CA ALA A 64 -0.59 11.25 10.49
C ALA A 64 0.90 11.63 10.53
N GLN A 65 1.21 12.87 10.89
CA GLN A 65 2.60 13.35 11.01
C GLN A 65 3.46 12.51 11.98
N ASN A 66 2.84 11.92 13.00
CA ASN A 66 3.52 11.03 13.93
C ASN A 66 3.69 9.60 13.38
N GLY A 67 3.37 9.34 12.12
CA GLY A 67 3.42 8.04 11.44
C GLY A 67 2.30 7.06 11.81
N SER A 68 1.32 7.45 12.63
CA SER A 68 0.16 6.58 12.92
C SER A 68 -0.75 6.44 11.71
N LEU A 69 -1.40 5.29 11.58
CA LEU A 69 -2.25 4.96 10.43
C LEU A 69 -3.72 4.86 10.85
N THR A 70 -4.62 5.42 10.04
CA THR A 70 -6.07 5.25 10.19
C THR A 70 -6.71 4.89 8.85
N ALA A 71 -7.85 4.21 8.86
CA ALA A 71 -8.57 3.92 7.62
C ALA A 71 -9.20 5.20 7.04
N ALA A 72 -8.98 5.48 5.76
CA ALA A 72 -9.42 6.71 5.11
C ALA A 72 -10.74 6.59 4.33
N ALA A 73 -11.16 5.36 4.04
CA ALA A 73 -12.39 4.92 3.39
C ALA A 73 -12.62 5.34 1.90
N PRO A 74 -13.39 4.52 1.15
CA PRO A 74 -13.39 3.05 1.20
C PRO A 74 -12.12 2.47 0.55
N ASP A 75 -11.87 1.19 0.77
CA ASP A 75 -10.80 0.48 0.06
C ASP A 75 -11.01 0.56 -1.46
N MET A 76 -9.91 0.60 -2.21
CA MET A 76 -9.95 0.56 -3.66
C MET A 76 -10.14 -0.88 -4.12
N GLN A 77 -11.31 -1.21 -4.67
CA GLN A 77 -11.53 -2.52 -5.27
C GLN A 77 -10.75 -2.65 -6.58
N LEU A 78 -10.08 -3.79 -6.78
CA LEU A 78 -9.31 -4.05 -7.99
C LEU A 78 -10.04 -5.09 -8.86
N PRO A 79 -9.83 -5.09 -10.19
CA PRO A 79 -10.43 -6.05 -11.10
C PRO A 79 -9.83 -7.47 -10.97
N GLY A 80 -8.86 -7.66 -10.08
CA GLY A 80 -8.32 -8.96 -9.70
C GLY A 80 -7.03 -8.83 -8.90
N VAL A 81 -6.27 -9.91 -8.87
CA VAL A 81 -5.07 -10.04 -8.05
C VAL A 81 -3.92 -9.24 -8.67
N ILE A 82 -3.17 -8.51 -7.83
CA ILE A 82 -1.98 -7.78 -8.24
C ILE A 82 -0.77 -8.22 -7.40
N ASP A 83 0.43 -8.21 -7.95
CA ASP A 83 1.64 -8.58 -7.21
C ASP A 83 2.17 -7.40 -6.37
N ASN A 84 2.40 -6.27 -7.02
CA ASN A 84 3.00 -5.07 -6.43
C ASN A 84 2.11 -3.83 -6.61
N VAL A 85 2.36 -2.83 -5.78
CA VAL A 85 1.80 -1.48 -5.90
C VAL A 85 2.93 -0.49 -5.81
N GLU A 86 3.12 0.30 -6.86
CA GLU A 86 4.17 1.29 -6.96
C GLU A 86 3.55 2.63 -7.32
N ARG A 87 4.00 3.71 -6.69
CA ARG A 87 3.58 5.05 -7.09
C ARG A 87 4.50 5.53 -8.21
N ASP A 88 3.94 5.90 -9.36
CA ASP A 88 4.70 6.63 -10.37
C ASP A 88 5.03 8.03 -9.86
N ALA A 89 6.32 8.39 -9.89
CA ALA A 89 6.78 9.65 -9.34
C ALA A 89 6.30 10.86 -10.16
N ALA A 90 6.14 10.69 -11.48
CA ALA A 90 5.82 11.77 -12.41
C ALA A 90 4.32 12.11 -12.40
N THR A 91 3.43 11.10 -12.44
CA THR A 91 1.98 11.34 -12.45
C THR A 91 1.35 11.28 -11.05
N GLY A 92 1.98 10.58 -10.11
CA GLY A 92 1.39 10.26 -8.81
C GLY A 92 0.40 9.10 -8.84
N ASP A 93 0.18 8.47 -10.00
CA ASP A 93 -0.68 7.31 -10.16
C ASP A 93 -0.07 6.07 -9.50
N LEU A 94 -0.92 5.07 -9.23
CA LEU A 94 -0.45 3.75 -8.82
C LEU A 94 -0.32 2.85 -10.04
N MET A 95 0.87 2.30 -10.22
CA MET A 95 1.20 1.26 -11.18
C MET A 95 1.21 -0.09 -10.45
N MET A 96 0.51 -1.08 -10.99
CA MET A 96 0.34 -2.37 -10.34
C MET A 96 0.49 -3.50 -11.35
N GLY A 97 1.30 -4.51 -11.02
CA GLY A 97 1.41 -5.72 -11.84
C GLY A 97 0.17 -6.58 -11.67
N TYR A 98 -0.60 -6.80 -12.73
CA TYR A 98 -1.83 -7.57 -12.71
C TYR A 98 -1.60 -9.03 -13.07
N ILE A 99 -2.20 -9.93 -12.29
CA ILE A 99 -2.17 -11.37 -12.51
C ILE A 99 -3.56 -11.78 -13.00
N GLN A 100 -3.70 -11.98 -14.32
CA GLN A 100 -4.98 -12.35 -14.92
C GLN A 100 -5.30 -13.83 -14.72
N ASP A 101 -4.26 -14.66 -14.73
CA ASP A 101 -4.33 -16.10 -14.49
C ASP A 101 -3.09 -16.50 -13.70
N ALA A 102 -3.25 -17.06 -12.50
CA ALA A 102 -2.11 -17.48 -11.68
C ALA A 102 -1.39 -18.73 -12.25
N THR A 103 -1.97 -19.37 -13.27
CA THR A 103 -1.47 -20.61 -13.90
C THR A 103 -0.96 -20.42 -15.32
N ALA A 104 -1.34 -19.33 -15.99
CA ALA A 104 -0.82 -18.95 -17.29
C ALA A 104 -0.04 -17.65 -17.11
N GLU A 105 1.20 -17.56 -17.59
CA GLU A 105 2.10 -16.38 -17.48
C GLU A 105 1.59 -15.09 -18.17
N ARG A 106 0.28 -14.92 -18.32
CA ARG A 106 -0.42 -13.74 -18.80
C ARG A 106 -0.59 -12.76 -17.64
N GLY A 107 0.36 -11.84 -17.56
CA GLY A 107 0.26 -10.66 -16.73
C GLY A 107 -0.20 -9.43 -17.53
N GLY A 108 -0.54 -8.37 -16.81
CA GLY A 108 -0.77 -7.04 -17.36
C GLY A 108 -0.33 -5.96 -16.38
N ALA A 109 -0.66 -4.72 -16.67
CA ALA A 109 -0.50 -3.63 -15.72
C ALA A 109 -1.86 -2.98 -15.45
N ILE A 110 -2.08 -2.58 -14.20
CA ILE A 110 -3.21 -1.74 -13.84
C ILE A 110 -2.66 -0.37 -13.45
N VAL A 111 -3.31 0.67 -13.96
CA VAL A 111 -3.08 2.04 -13.52
C VAL A 111 -4.31 2.52 -12.77
N ALA A 112 -4.15 2.86 -11.50
CA ALA A 112 -5.17 3.58 -10.74
C ALA A 112 -4.78 5.07 -10.72
N ARG A 113 -5.65 5.90 -11.32
CA ARG A 113 -5.41 7.33 -11.42
C ARG A 113 -5.68 8.03 -10.09
N CYS A 114 -4.64 8.22 -9.30
CA CYS A 114 -4.71 8.94 -8.04
C CYS A 114 -4.59 10.44 -8.35
N LEU A 115 -5.69 11.04 -8.83
CA LEU A 115 -5.75 12.47 -9.06
C LEU A 115 -5.30 13.19 -7.78
N ALA A 116 -4.28 14.04 -7.89
CA ALA A 116 -3.86 14.94 -6.83
C ALA A 116 -4.99 15.93 -6.57
N GLN A 117 -5.96 15.57 -5.74
CA GLN A 117 -6.97 16.52 -5.27
C GLN A 117 -6.35 17.29 -4.10
N GLU A 118 -6.07 18.57 -4.33
CA GLU A 118 -5.57 19.55 -3.34
C GLU A 118 -6.55 19.81 -2.16
N SER A 119 -7.57 18.97 -1.96
CA SER A 119 -8.52 19.08 -0.88
C SER A 119 -9.05 17.70 -0.52
N HIS A 120 -8.98 17.35 0.77
CA HIS A 120 -9.48 16.21 1.57
C HIS A 120 -10.70 15.37 1.13
N GLN A 121 -11.02 15.28 -0.15
CA GLN A 121 -12.06 14.43 -0.72
C GLN A 121 -11.44 13.70 -1.90
N TYR A 122 -10.87 12.53 -1.64
CA TYR A 122 -10.42 11.64 -2.71
C TYR A 122 -11.65 10.94 -3.29
N ALA A 123 -11.97 11.20 -4.56
CA ALA A 123 -12.81 10.29 -5.32
C ALA A 123 -12.08 8.95 -5.51
N LEU A 124 -12.82 7.83 -5.57
CA LEU A 124 -12.23 6.55 -5.93
C LEU A 124 -11.54 6.68 -7.31
N PRO A 125 -10.28 6.23 -7.44
CA PRO A 125 -9.56 6.41 -8.69
C PRO A 125 -10.19 5.59 -9.81
N ALA A 126 -10.14 6.13 -11.03
CA ALA A 126 -10.47 5.35 -12.22
C ALA A 126 -9.36 4.32 -12.44
N ILE A 127 -9.74 3.05 -12.54
CA ILE A 127 -8.83 1.93 -12.75
C ILE A 127 -8.85 1.55 -14.22
N THR A 128 -7.68 1.52 -14.86
CA THR A 128 -7.52 1.05 -16.25
C THR A 128 -6.60 -0.16 -16.26
N VAL A 129 -7.05 -1.26 -16.87
CA VAL A 129 -6.20 -2.42 -17.16
C VAL A 129 -5.56 -2.19 -18.53
N LEU A 130 -4.24 -2.28 -18.62
CA LEU A 130 -3.42 -2.12 -19.81
C LEU A 130 -3.01 -3.47 -20.41
#